data_AF-A0A972CTZ9-F1
#
_entry.id   AF-A0A972CTZ9-F1
#
_cell.length_a   1.000
_cell.length_b   1.000
_cell.length_c   1.000
_cell.angle_alpha   90.00
_cell.angle_beta   90.00
_cell.angle_gamma   90.00
#
_symmetry.space_group_name_H-M   'P 1'
#
loop_
_entity.id
_entity.type
_entity.pdbx_description
1 polymer ?
#
loop_
_entity_poly.entity_id
_entity_poly.type
_entity_poly.pdbx_seq_one_letter_code
_entity_poly.pdbx_strand_id
1 'polypeptide(L)' 'MKIGFNKDGLTLNSKKFHPLNFKTKNISLESDIPANGVDALEVLSAFQQGPKLKNVSREDGIKVLISMLEKIK' A
#
# COMPACT_ATOMS: atom_id res chain seq x y z
N MET A 1 -7.36 -20.27 4.51
CA MET A 1 -6.38 -19.17 4.41
C MET A 1 -6.36 -18.49 5.77
N LYS A 2 -5.25 -18.54 6.51
CA LYS A 2 -5.13 -17.91 7.83
C LYS A 2 -4.43 -16.56 7.68
N ILE A 3 -5.04 -15.49 8.17
CA ILE A 3 -4.48 -14.14 8.16
C ILE A 3 -3.98 -13.85 9.58
N GLY A 4 -2.76 -13.33 9.72
CA GLY A 4 -2.16 -12.96 11.00
C GLY A 4 -1.25 -11.75 10.89
N PHE A 5 -0.73 -11.25 12.00
CA PHE A 5 0.20 -10.12 12.05
C PHE A 5 1.42 -10.45 12.93
N ASN A 6 2.62 -10.09 12.47
CA ASN A 6 3.86 -10.18 13.23
C ASN A 6 4.62 -8.84 13.18
N LYS A 7 5.80 -8.76 13.80
CA LYS A 7 6.64 -7.55 13.81
C LYS A 7 7.06 -7.09 12.40
N ASP A 8 7.06 -8.00 11.44
CA ASP A 8 7.45 -7.76 10.05
C ASP A 8 6.25 -7.45 9.14
N GLY A 9 5.03 -7.40 9.69
CA GLY A 9 3.81 -6.99 9.01
C GLY A 9 2.72 -8.07 8.91
N LEU A 10 1.89 -7.94 7.87
CA LEU A 10 0.80 -8.88 7.57
C LEU A 10 1.39 -10.24 7.18
N THR A 11 0.80 -11.32 7.67
CA THR A 11 1.18 -12.69 7.36
C THR A 11 -0.01 -13.47 6.79
N LEU A 12 0.25 -14.30 5.80
CA LEU A 12 -0.70 -15.21 5.19
C LEU A 12 -0.18 -16.65 5.37
N ASN A 13 -0.93 -17.50 6.08
CA ASN A 13 -0.51 -18.85 6.46
C ASN A 13 0.88 -18.88 7.13
N SER A 14 1.12 -17.95 8.05
CA SER A 14 2.39 -17.80 8.79
C SER A 14 3.61 -17.43 7.93
N LYS A 15 3.44 -17.14 6.64
CA LYS A 15 4.47 -16.52 5.79
C LYS A 15 4.21 -15.02 5.67
N LYS A 16 5.26 -14.23 5.49
CA LYS A 16 5.13 -12.78 5.22
C LYS A 16 4.28 -12.58 3.97
N PHE A 17 3.28 -11.70 4.06
CA PHE A 17 2.45 -11.34 2.93
C PHE A 17 3.30 -10.57 1.90
N HIS A 18 3.20 -11.00 0.65
CA HIS A 18 3.76 -10.27 -0.47
C HIS A 18 2.61 -9.96 -1.44
N PRO A 19 2.40 -8.68 -1.84
CA PRO A 19 1.22 -8.27 -2.61
C PRO A 19 1.09 -9.00 -3.95
N LEU A 20 2.21 -9.41 -4.53
CA LEU A 20 2.27 -10.13 -5.80
C LEU A 20 2.25 -11.65 -5.63
N ASN A 21 2.22 -12.16 -4.38
CA ASN A 21 2.17 -13.59 -4.14
C ASN A 21 0.71 -14.04 -4.06
N PHE A 22 0.29 -14.82 -5.04
CA PHE A 22 -1.06 -15.35 -5.12
C PHE A 22 -1.01 -16.86 -5.28
N LYS A 23 -1.71 -17.59 -4.39
CA LYS A 23 -1.79 -19.05 -4.44
C LYS A 23 -3.24 -19.50 -4.50
N THR A 24 -3.61 -20.12 -5.63
CA THR A 24 -4.84 -20.91 -5.78
C THR A 24 -4.54 -22.39 -5.68
N LYS A 25 -5.56 -23.25 -5.70
CA LYS A 25 -5.42 -24.71 -5.54
C LYS A 25 -4.40 -25.34 -6.51
N ASN A 26 -4.21 -24.76 -7.70
CA ASN A 26 -3.37 -25.36 -8.74
C ASN A 26 -2.25 -24.45 -9.25
N ILE A 27 -2.24 -23.15 -8.89
CA ILE A 27 -1.26 -22.18 -9.40
C ILE A 27 -0.78 -21.31 -8.24
N SER A 28 0.54 -21.26 -8.06
CA SER A 28 1.22 -20.33 -7.15
C SER A 28 2.09 -19.37 -7.96
N LEU A 29 1.79 -18.08 -7.85
CA LEU A 29 2.66 -17.00 -8.28
C LEU A 29 3.44 -16.55 -7.04
N GLU A 30 4.77 -16.70 -7.06
CA GLU A 30 5.68 -16.16 -6.05
C GLU A 30 6.62 -15.18 -6.77
N SER A 31 6.72 -13.95 -6.27
CA SER A 31 7.59 -12.91 -6.83
C SER A 31 8.80 -12.75 -5.93
N ASP A 32 10.00 -12.93 -6.50
CA ASP A 32 11.29 -12.70 -5.84
C ASP A 32 11.75 -11.24 -5.93
N ILE A 33 10.92 -10.36 -6.50
CA ILE A 33 11.23 -8.94 -6.60
C ILE A 33 11.11 -8.37 -5.18
N PRO A 34 12.15 -7.69 -4.65
CA PRO A 34 12.02 -7.01 -3.38
C PRO A 34 10.94 -5.94 -3.54
N ALA A 35 9.79 -6.13 -2.90
CA ALA A 35 8.82 -5.06 -2.74
C ALA A 35 9.50 -3.95 -1.93
N ASN A 36 9.92 -2.89 -2.63
CA ASN A 36 10.35 -1.67 -1.97
C ASN A 36 9.18 -1.22 -1.09
N GLY A 37 9.38 -1.33 0.23
CA GLY A 37 8.38 -0.96 1.19
C GLY A 37 8.15 0.53 1.06
N VAL A 38 7.02 0.91 0.46
CA VAL A 38 6.57 2.29 0.48
C VAL A 38 6.35 2.65 1.95
N ASP A 39 7.04 3.67 2.46
CA ASP A 39 6.87 4.11 3.84
C ASP A 39 5.41 4.59 4.02
N ALA A 40 4.65 3.84 4.80
CA ALA A 40 3.27 4.16 5.09
C ALA A 40 3.13 5.56 5.70
N LEU A 41 4.11 6.02 6.49
CA LEU A 41 4.12 7.37 7.04
C LEU A 41 4.30 8.42 5.94
N GLU A 42 5.10 8.14 4.93
CA GLU A 42 5.32 9.05 3.81
C GLU A 42 4.05 9.18 2.95
N VAL A 43 3.36 8.08 2.67
CA VAL A 43 2.07 8.11 1.96
C VAL A 43 1.00 8.81 2.78
N LEU A 44 0.93 8.52 4.09
CA LEU A 44 -0.04 9.13 4.99
C LEU A 44 0.23 10.62 5.22
N SER A 45 1.48 11.07 5.12
CA SER A 45 1.82 12.49 5.19
C SER A 45 1.17 13.33 4.08
N ALA A 46 0.92 12.74 2.91
CA ALA A 46 0.20 13.43 1.82
C ALA A 46 -1.24 13.78 2.21
N PHE A 47 -1.89 12.99 3.09
CA PHE A 47 -3.23 13.31 3.61
C PHE A 47 -3.21 14.46 4.62
N GLN A 48 -2.06 14.69 5.28
CA GLN A 48 -1.90 15.77 6.26
C GLN A 48 -1.52 17.10 5.61
N GLN A 49 -0.91 17.06 4.43
CA GLN A 49 -0.48 18.26 3.68
C GLN A 49 -1.60 18.88 2.82
N GLY A 50 -2.71 18.16 2.60
CA GLY A 50 -3.86 18.69 1.87
C GLY A 50 -4.71 19.67 2.70
N PRO A 51 -5.41 20.63 2.08
CA PRO A 51 -6.43 21.40 2.77
C PRO A 51 -7.45 20.43 3.36
N LYS A 52 -7.91 20.66 4.60
CA LYS A 52 -8.88 19.78 5.31
C LYS A 52 -9.91 19.24 4.30
N LEU A 53 -9.80 17.95 3.96
CA LEU A 53 -10.45 17.31 2.81
C LEU A 53 -11.99 17.39 2.81
N LYS A 54 -12.57 17.96 3.87
CA LYS A 54 -14.00 18.18 4.03
C LYS A 54 -14.60 19.18 3.03
N ASN A 55 -13.84 20.16 2.51
CA ASN A 55 -14.36 21.26 1.66
C ASN A 55 -13.43 21.64 0.48
N VAL A 56 -12.70 20.69 -0.10
CA VAL A 56 -11.82 20.96 -1.26
C VAL A 56 -12.58 20.86 -2.59
N SER A 57 -12.22 21.70 -3.54
CA SER A 57 -12.71 21.60 -4.91
C SER A 57 -12.26 20.28 -5.54
N ARG A 58 -12.98 19.81 -6.57
CA ARG A 58 -12.62 18.58 -7.29
C ARG A 58 -11.22 18.65 -7.90
N GLU A 59 -10.82 19.82 -8.38
CA GLU A 59 -9.51 20.07 -8.95
C GLU A 59 -8.39 19.98 -7.91
N ASP A 60 -8.60 20.51 -6.71
CA ASP A 60 -7.63 20.42 -5.62
C ASP A 60 -7.51 18.99 -5.09
N GLY A 61 -8.62 18.24 -5.06
CA GLY A 61 -8.61 16.83 -4.73
C GLY A 61 -7.78 16.00 -5.72
N ILE A 62 -7.86 16.30 -7.03
CA ILE A 62 -7.08 15.64 -8.07
C ILE A 62 -5.58 15.92 -7.89
N LYS A 63 -5.18 17.16 -7.56
CA LYS A 63 -3.76 17.52 -7.33
C LYS A 63 -3.16 16.75 -6.14
N VAL A 64 -3.93 16.57 -5.06
CA VAL A 64 -3.51 15.77 -3.90
C VAL A 64 -3.31 14.30 -4.27
N LEU A 65 -4.18 13.74 -5.11
CA LEU A 65 -4.03 12.35 -5.59
C LEU A 65 -2.81 12.19 -6.51
N ILE A 66 -2.51 13.18 -7.35
CA ILE A 66 -1.32 13.17 -8.21
C ILE A 66 -0.04 13.19 -7.36
N SER A 67 0.04 14.04 -6.32
CA SER A 67 1.23 14.11 -5.46
C SER A 67 1.47 12.83 -4.65
N MET A 68 0.42 12.06 -4.36
CA MET A 68 0.54 10.72 -3.78
C MET A 68 1.20 9.72 -4.75
N LEU A 69 0.79 9.75 -6.02
CA LEU A 69 1.36 8.86 -7.04
C LEU A 69 2.85 9.15 -7.29
N GLU A 70 3.26 10.42 -7.20
CA GLU A 70 4.66 10.83 -7.31
C GLU A 70 5.52 10.31 -6.15
N LYS A 71 4.96 10.23 -4.94
CA LYS A 71 5.65 9.69 -3.75
C LYS A 71 5.75 8.16 -3.70
N ILE A 72 5.00 7.46 -4.55
CA ILE A 72 5.03 5.99 -4.67
C ILE A 72 6.13 5.54 -5.65
N LYS A 73 6.66 6.46 -6.47
CA LYS A 73 7.61 6.19 -7.54
C LYS A 73 9.07 6.22 -7.05
#